data_AF-A0A084H239-F1
#
_entry.id   AF-A0A084H239-F1
#
_cell.length_a   1.000
_cell.length_b   1.000
_cell.length_c   1.000
_cell.angle_alpha   90.00
_cell.angle_beta   90.00
_cell.angle_gamma   90.00
#
_symmetry.space_group_name_H-M   'P 1'
#
loop_
_entity.id
_entity.type
_entity.pdbx_description
1 polymer ?
#
loop_
_entity_poly.entity_id
_entity_poly.type
_entity_poly.pdbx_seq_one_letter_code
_entity_poly.pdbx_strand_id
1 'polypeptide(L)'
;MQDTLRDAFVNSKGTFINAKDTIVKAAEDVGMLVGVVVKGAGSIVADIPSAFKQEKFASTYESRFKQTPAETNIKVVFEGDRGESLCTLKPPPDPNLHKILSDAGVKGIEYKNGVPDFSPVAKAQLEIDYMLGGKGTKGNAARDYNFKQANERLASQLNNSPELAQQFEMESGGITAKDIERYRVKNKLTWHELNDGVTMQLVPTEINAHFGHLGGVGEINAGAFEPGGFANK
;
A
#
# COMPACT_ATOMS: atom_id res chain seq x y z
N MET A 1 -0.82 9.98 54.54
CA MET A 1 -2.02 10.57 53.92
C MET A 1 -1.53 11.26 52.65
N GLN A 2 -1.73 10.79 51.42
CA GLN A 2 -2.61 9.77 50.82
C GLN A 2 -1.74 8.98 49.80
N ASP A 3 -1.59 7.66 49.94
CA ASP A 3 -2.24 6.62 49.12
C ASP A 3 -2.62 6.99 47.68
N THR A 4 -1.82 6.49 46.73
CA THR A 4 -2.27 6.17 45.36
C THR A 4 -1.92 4.72 45.06
N LEU A 5 -2.98 3.92 44.98
CA LEU A 5 -3.02 2.49 44.71
C LEU A 5 -2.32 2.15 43.39
N ARG A 6 -1.49 1.09 43.45
CA ARG A 6 -0.92 0.38 42.32
C ARG A 6 -1.95 -0.62 41.81
N ASP A 7 -2.53 -0.38 40.64
CA ASP A 7 -3.26 -1.43 39.93
C ASP A 7 -2.26 -2.23 39.07
N ALA A 8 -1.76 -3.32 39.64
CA ALA A 8 -1.00 -4.35 38.93
C ALA A 8 -1.83 -5.64 38.89
N PHE A 9 -2.19 -6.10 37.68
CA PHE A 9 -2.82 -7.41 37.50
C PHE A 9 -1.73 -8.50 37.50
N VAL A 10 -1.87 -9.48 38.40
CA VAL A 10 -0.96 -10.62 38.58
C VAL A 10 -1.63 -11.88 37.99
N ASN A 11 -0.91 -12.67 37.20
CA ASN A 11 -1.44 -13.95 36.68
C ASN A 11 -1.28 -15.11 37.70
N SER A 12 -1.91 -16.25 37.43
CA SER A 12 -1.95 -17.43 38.32
C SER A 12 -0.59 -18.11 38.58
N LYS A 13 0.52 -17.60 38.03
CA LYS A 13 1.89 -18.09 38.27
C LYS A 13 2.78 -17.06 38.98
N GLY A 14 2.24 -15.93 39.43
CA GLY A 14 2.94 -14.99 40.32
C GLY A 14 4.04 -14.17 39.65
N THR A 15 4.09 -14.09 38.32
CA THR A 15 5.04 -13.24 37.60
C THR A 15 4.43 -11.87 37.30
N PHE A 16 5.19 -10.79 37.57
CA PHE A 16 4.77 -9.43 37.26
C PHE A 16 4.75 -9.22 35.74
N ILE A 17 3.59 -8.85 35.20
CA ILE A 17 3.42 -8.55 33.78
C ILE A 17 3.33 -7.03 33.62
N ASN A 18 4.22 -6.46 32.83
CA ASN A 18 4.10 -5.05 32.45
C ASN A 18 2.92 -4.91 31.47
N ALA A 19 2.03 -3.94 31.70
CA ALA A 19 0.83 -3.73 30.87
C ALA A 19 1.15 -3.54 29.37
N LYS A 20 2.39 -3.13 29.02
CA LYS A 20 2.85 -3.05 27.62
C LYS A 20 2.98 -4.41 26.93
N ASP A 21 3.36 -5.45 27.64
CA ASP A 21 3.69 -6.76 27.04
C ASP A 21 2.42 -7.56 26.67
N THR A 22 1.27 -7.23 27.25
CA THR A 22 -0.01 -7.89 26.93
C THR A 22 -0.64 -7.33 25.65
N ILE A 23 -0.39 -6.05 25.34
CA ILE A 23 -0.93 -5.38 24.14
C ILE A 23 -0.19 -5.85 22.88
N VAL A 24 1.14 -6.04 22.95
CA VAL A 24 1.94 -6.49 21.81
C VAL A 24 1.55 -7.92 21.40
N LYS A 25 1.32 -8.81 22.36
CA LYS A 25 0.98 -10.21 22.06
C LYS A 25 -0.43 -10.38 21.48
N ALA A 26 -1.38 -9.50 21.83
CA ALA A 26 -2.71 -9.50 21.23
C ALA A 26 -2.74 -8.89 19.81
N ALA A 27 -1.78 -8.01 19.49
CA ALA A 27 -1.65 -7.40 18.17
C ALA A 27 -0.95 -8.31 17.15
N GLU A 28 -0.11 -9.25 17.59
CA GLU A 28 0.52 -10.26 16.73
C GLU A 28 -0.45 -11.38 16.31
N ASP A 29 -1.41 -11.73 17.17
CA ASP A 29 -2.41 -12.80 16.91
C ASP A 29 -3.63 -12.31 16.11
N VAL A 30 -3.83 -10.99 15.98
CA VAL A 30 -4.91 -10.38 15.20
C VAL A 30 -4.27 -9.50 14.14
N GLY A 31 -4.04 -10.03 12.95
CA GLY A 31 -3.48 -9.30 11.79
C GLY A 31 -4.33 -8.10 11.36
N MET A 32 -4.32 -7.04 12.16
CA MET A 32 -5.00 -5.77 11.93
C MET A 32 -3.99 -4.77 11.37
N LEU A 33 -3.92 -4.74 10.04
CA LEU A 33 -3.36 -3.64 9.29
C LEU A 33 -4.49 -3.06 8.43
N VAL A 34 -5.46 -2.42 9.08
CA VAL A 34 -6.45 -1.57 8.41
C VAL A 34 -6.73 -0.35 9.28
N GLY A 35 -6.60 0.83 8.67
CA GLY A 35 -6.67 2.13 9.31
C GLY A 35 -7.98 2.37 10.08
N VAL A 36 -7.83 2.58 11.39
CA VAL A 36 -8.74 3.37 12.22
C VAL A 36 -7.88 4.25 13.10
N VAL A 37 -7.83 5.55 12.81
CA VAL A 37 -7.20 6.55 13.69
C VAL A 37 -8.12 6.73 14.89
N VAL A 38 -7.83 6.01 15.97
CA VAL A 38 -8.40 6.31 17.30
C VAL A 38 -7.61 7.49 17.87
N LYS A 39 -8.23 8.67 17.96
CA LYS A 39 -7.64 9.85 18.63
C LYS A 39 -7.54 9.58 20.14
N GLY A 40 -6.39 9.06 20.57
CA GLY A 40 -5.92 9.07 21.94
C GLY A 40 -4.63 9.90 22.02
N ALA A 41 -4.57 10.86 22.93
CA ALA A 41 -3.42 11.72 23.14
C ALA A 41 -2.18 10.91 23.58
N GLY A 42 -1.30 10.66 22.62
CA GLY A 42 0.01 10.03 22.80
C GLY A 42 0.83 10.30 21.53
N SER A 43 2.10 10.66 21.68
CA SER A 43 3.03 11.05 20.62
C SER A 43 2.88 10.22 19.33
N ILE A 44 2.24 10.81 18.32
CA ILE A 44 2.12 10.29 16.96
C ILE A 44 3.49 10.31 16.29
N VAL A 45 4.21 9.20 16.35
CA VAL A 45 5.12 8.87 15.25
C VAL A 45 4.19 8.54 14.09
N ALA A 46 4.02 9.46 13.14
CA ALA A 46 3.25 9.18 11.94
C ALA A 46 3.90 7.96 11.26
N ASP A 47 3.16 6.86 11.12
CA ASP A 47 3.66 5.69 10.42
C ASP A 47 4.00 6.11 8.99
N ILE A 48 5.27 5.92 8.60
CA ILE A 48 5.76 6.28 7.28
C ILE A 48 5.05 5.37 6.26
N PRO A 49 4.41 5.94 5.20
CA PRO A 49 3.75 5.13 4.18
C PRO A 49 4.69 4.11 3.55
N SER A 50 4.19 2.92 3.17
CA SER A 50 5.00 1.82 2.63
C SER A 50 5.86 2.27 1.44
N ALA A 51 5.29 3.09 0.55
CA ALA A 51 5.99 3.67 -0.59
C ALA A 51 7.21 4.52 -0.21
N PHE A 52 7.24 5.09 1.00
CA PHE A 52 8.30 5.98 1.49
C PHE A 52 9.27 5.32 2.48
N LYS A 53 9.03 4.06 2.85
CA LYS A 53 9.97 3.27 3.67
C LYS A 53 11.24 2.90 2.91
N GLN A 54 11.17 2.84 1.58
CA GLN A 54 12.32 2.56 0.74
C GLN A 54 13.17 3.80 0.50
N GLU A 55 14.45 3.69 0.86
CA GLU A 55 15.43 4.78 0.68
C GLU A 55 16.38 4.54 -0.50
N LYS A 56 16.47 3.30 -0.99
CA LYS A 56 17.39 2.88 -2.07
C LYS A 56 16.61 2.28 -3.24
N PHE A 57 17.01 2.64 -4.45
CA PHE A 57 16.34 2.25 -5.69
C PHE A 57 17.39 1.75 -6.68
N ALA A 58 17.00 0.81 -7.54
CA ALA A 58 17.84 0.38 -8.67
C ALA A 58 17.77 1.42 -9.79
N SER A 59 16.59 2.03 -9.98
CA SER A 59 16.38 3.14 -10.91
C SER A 59 17.07 4.43 -10.44
N THR A 60 17.49 5.26 -11.40
CA THR A 60 17.91 6.63 -11.08
C THR A 60 16.70 7.49 -10.71
N TYR A 61 16.91 8.52 -9.89
CA TYR A 61 15.88 9.51 -9.61
C TYR A 61 15.30 10.11 -10.91
N GLU A 62 16.16 10.46 -11.87
CA GLU A 62 15.73 11.00 -13.17
C GLU A 62 14.78 10.05 -13.92
N SER A 63 15.01 8.73 -13.84
CA SER A 63 14.13 7.74 -14.48
C SER A 63 12.75 7.70 -13.83
N ARG A 64 12.67 7.80 -12.50
CA ARG A 64 11.39 7.88 -11.77
C ARG A 64 10.69 9.21 -12.04
N PHE A 65 11.42 10.32 -11.94
CA PHE A 65 10.94 11.66 -12.23
C PHE A 65 10.29 11.75 -13.63
N LYS A 66 10.92 11.18 -14.66
CA LYS A 66 10.38 11.16 -16.03
C LYS A 66 9.02 10.48 -16.16
N GLN A 67 8.69 9.56 -15.26
CA GLN A 67 7.40 8.85 -15.24
C GLN A 67 6.34 9.52 -14.37
N THR A 68 6.69 10.52 -13.55
CA THR A 68 5.71 11.33 -12.82
C THR A 68 4.85 12.16 -13.79
N PRO A 69 3.63 12.60 -13.41
CA PRO A 69 2.83 13.47 -14.25
C PRO A 69 3.62 14.71 -14.70
N ALA A 70 3.67 14.93 -16.02
CA ALA A 70 4.35 16.09 -16.59
C ALA A 70 3.58 17.39 -16.28
N GLU A 71 4.25 18.54 -16.35
CA GLU A 71 3.61 19.85 -16.19
C GLU A 71 2.49 20.09 -17.23
N THR A 72 2.67 19.51 -18.42
CA THR A 72 1.70 19.52 -19.53
C THR A 72 0.52 18.56 -19.32
N ASN A 73 0.51 17.75 -18.25
CA ASN A 73 -0.61 16.87 -17.92
C ASN A 73 -1.90 17.69 -17.75
N ILE A 74 -2.99 17.28 -18.37
CA ILE A 74 -4.24 18.06 -18.39
C ILE A 74 -5.15 17.79 -17.19
N LYS A 75 -4.90 16.73 -16.40
CA LYS A 75 -5.76 16.27 -15.30
C LYS A 75 -5.19 16.54 -13.92
N VAL A 76 -3.87 16.44 -13.74
CA VAL A 76 -3.21 16.59 -12.44
C VAL A 76 -2.07 17.60 -12.50
N VAL A 77 -1.71 18.15 -11.34
CA VAL A 77 -0.66 19.16 -11.18
C VAL A 77 -0.01 19.02 -9.80
N PHE A 78 1.28 19.32 -9.70
CA PHE A 78 1.99 19.38 -8.42
C PHE A 78 1.82 20.76 -7.78
N GLU A 79 1.56 20.81 -6.47
CA GLU A 79 1.45 22.08 -5.73
C GLU A 79 2.83 22.68 -5.42
N GLY A 80 3.87 21.86 -5.42
CA GLY A 80 5.28 22.27 -5.29
C GLY A 80 6.16 21.55 -6.31
N ASP A 81 7.34 21.13 -5.86
CA ASP A 81 8.31 20.46 -6.72
C ASP A 81 7.75 19.14 -7.29
N ARG A 82 7.83 19.00 -8.62
CA ARG A 82 7.33 17.81 -9.32
C ARG A 82 8.08 16.57 -8.84
N GLY A 83 7.33 15.56 -8.39
CA GLY A 83 7.87 14.31 -7.87
C GLY A 83 8.30 14.35 -6.40
N GLU A 84 8.18 15.50 -5.73
CA GLU A 84 8.58 15.70 -4.33
C GLU A 84 7.50 16.44 -3.51
N SER A 85 6.28 16.51 -4.03
CA SER A 85 5.17 17.24 -3.40
C SER A 85 3.81 16.62 -3.74
N LEU A 86 2.77 17.15 -3.09
CA LEU A 86 1.38 16.77 -3.35
C LEU A 86 0.99 17.04 -4.80
N CYS A 87 0.51 15.99 -5.47
CA CYS A 87 -0.08 16.06 -6.80
C CYS A 87 -1.62 16.09 -6.67
N THR A 88 -2.26 17.16 -7.14
CA THR A 88 -3.71 17.40 -7.03
C THR A 88 -4.38 17.48 -8.41
N LEU A 89 -5.71 17.52 -8.44
CA LEU A 89 -6.47 17.64 -9.70
C LEU A 89 -6.44 19.08 -10.22
N LYS A 90 -6.24 19.26 -11.53
CA LYS A 90 -6.39 20.56 -12.19
C LYS A 90 -7.87 20.98 -12.21
N PRO A 91 -8.20 22.26 -11.97
CA PRO A 91 -9.55 22.76 -12.20
C PRO A 91 -9.88 22.88 -13.72
N PRO A 92 -11.09 22.52 -14.16
CA PRO A 92 -12.11 21.79 -13.41
C PRO A 92 -11.69 20.32 -13.21
N PRO A 93 -11.92 19.73 -12.02
CA PRO A 93 -11.44 18.39 -11.72
C PRO A 93 -12.15 17.32 -12.56
N ASP A 94 -11.41 16.29 -12.95
CA ASP A 94 -12.00 15.06 -13.50
C ASP A 94 -12.96 14.46 -12.44
N PRO A 95 -14.26 14.30 -12.75
CA PRO A 95 -15.25 13.91 -11.75
C PRO A 95 -14.96 12.56 -11.10
N ASN A 96 -14.38 11.62 -11.86
CA ASN A 96 -14.16 10.26 -11.38
C ASN A 96 -12.94 10.22 -10.44
N LEU A 97 -11.85 10.91 -10.81
CA LEU A 97 -10.70 11.06 -9.92
C LEU A 97 -11.07 11.83 -8.66
N HIS A 98 -11.88 12.90 -8.80
CA HIS A 98 -12.32 13.70 -7.66
C HIS A 98 -13.12 12.87 -6.66
N LYS A 99 -14.05 12.03 -7.15
CA LYS A 99 -14.82 11.14 -6.29
C LYS A 99 -13.92 10.19 -5.50
N ILE A 100 -12.96 9.54 -6.17
CA ILE A 100 -12.06 8.58 -5.51
C ILE A 100 -11.24 9.26 -4.40
N LEU A 101 -10.64 10.42 -4.68
CA LEU A 101 -9.83 11.15 -3.71
C LEU A 101 -10.69 11.68 -2.54
N SER A 102 -11.90 12.16 -2.83
CA SER A 102 -12.85 12.66 -1.82
C SER A 102 -13.36 11.55 -0.92
N ASP A 103 -13.70 10.38 -1.48
CA ASP A 103 -14.11 9.19 -0.72
C ASP A 103 -12.98 8.71 0.22
N ALA A 104 -11.72 8.90 -0.17
CA ALA A 104 -10.54 8.63 0.64
C ALA A 104 -10.17 9.77 1.62
N GLY A 105 -10.87 10.90 1.57
CA GLY A 105 -10.61 12.06 2.43
C GLY A 105 -9.29 12.79 2.13
N VAL A 106 -8.74 12.64 0.93
CA VAL A 106 -7.47 13.26 0.50
C VAL A 106 -7.67 14.24 -0.65
N LYS A 107 -6.83 15.28 -0.70
CA LYS A 107 -6.85 16.29 -1.78
C LYS A 107 -6.14 15.83 -3.06
N GLY A 108 -5.21 14.87 -2.92
CA GLY A 108 -4.29 14.44 -3.95
C GLY A 108 -3.43 13.28 -3.47
N ILE A 109 -2.37 13.00 -4.22
CA ILE A 109 -1.39 11.95 -3.93
C ILE A 109 -0.04 12.60 -3.63
N GLU A 110 0.53 12.28 -2.47
CA GLU A 110 1.87 12.73 -2.10
C GLU A 110 2.92 11.99 -2.93
N TYR A 111 3.96 12.72 -3.34
CA TYR A 111 5.14 12.14 -3.99
C TYR A 111 6.40 12.45 -3.19
N LYS A 112 7.31 11.48 -3.16
CA LYS A 112 8.66 11.64 -2.65
C LYS A 112 9.59 10.79 -3.50
N ASN A 113 10.76 11.29 -3.86
CA ASN A 113 11.73 10.60 -4.72
C ASN A 113 11.12 10.15 -6.06
N GLY A 114 10.10 10.84 -6.59
CA GLY A 114 9.37 10.45 -7.79
C GLY A 114 8.45 9.23 -7.63
N VAL A 115 8.16 8.81 -6.38
CA VAL A 115 7.30 7.67 -6.04
C VAL A 115 6.00 8.20 -5.41
N PRO A 116 4.81 7.76 -5.86
CA PRO A 116 3.52 8.14 -5.27
C PRO A 116 3.18 7.31 -4.03
N ASP A 117 2.51 7.92 -3.06
CA ASP A 117 1.84 7.19 -1.98
C ASP A 117 0.36 6.96 -2.28
N PHE A 118 0.02 5.75 -2.72
CA PHE A 118 -1.37 5.33 -2.93
C PHE A 118 -2.03 4.72 -1.69
N SER A 119 -1.35 4.66 -0.55
CA SER A 119 -1.91 4.06 0.67
C SER A 119 -3.29 4.64 1.07
N PRO A 120 -3.57 5.95 0.94
CA PRO A 120 -4.90 6.50 1.26
C PRO A 120 -6.05 5.97 0.40
N VAL A 121 -5.76 5.50 -0.82
CA VAL A 121 -6.76 4.97 -1.77
C VAL A 121 -6.68 3.45 -1.94
N ALA A 122 -5.75 2.79 -1.26
CA ALA A 122 -5.56 1.35 -1.35
C ALA A 122 -6.69 0.59 -0.64
N LYS A 123 -7.22 -0.43 -1.30
CA LYS A 123 -8.21 -1.37 -0.74
C LYS A 123 -7.57 -2.54 0.00
N ALA A 124 -6.35 -2.91 -0.38
CA ALA A 124 -5.56 -3.93 0.28
C ALA A 124 -4.07 -3.64 0.06
N GLN A 125 -3.24 -4.11 0.99
CA GLN A 125 -1.80 -4.18 0.84
C GLN A 125 -1.32 -5.54 1.33
N LEU A 126 -0.41 -6.17 0.57
CA LEU A 126 0.17 -7.46 0.91
C LEU A 126 1.55 -7.61 0.27
N GLU A 127 2.29 -8.62 0.69
CA GLU A 127 3.55 -9.02 0.09
C GLU A 127 3.36 -10.28 -0.76
N ILE A 128 4.03 -10.34 -1.91
CA ILE A 128 4.17 -11.53 -2.76
C ILE A 128 5.56 -12.15 -2.54
N ASP A 129 5.78 -13.39 -2.97
CA ASP A 129 7.06 -14.07 -2.69
C ASP A 129 8.24 -13.44 -3.46
N TYR A 130 7.97 -13.01 -4.69
CA TYR A 130 8.92 -12.31 -5.54
C TYR A 130 8.19 -11.54 -6.65
N MET A 131 8.79 -10.44 -7.09
CA MET A 131 8.29 -9.66 -8.22
C MET A 131 9.11 -9.96 -9.48
N LEU A 132 8.40 -10.23 -10.57
CA LEU A 132 9.00 -10.39 -11.89
C LEU A 132 8.94 -9.09 -12.68
N GLY A 133 9.98 -8.88 -13.50
CA GLY A 133 10.08 -7.81 -14.48
C GLY A 133 10.20 -8.34 -15.91
N GLY A 134 10.17 -7.42 -16.87
CA GLY A 134 10.34 -7.70 -18.28
C GLY A 134 9.86 -6.54 -19.16
N LYS A 135 10.10 -6.65 -20.46
CA LYS A 135 9.59 -5.74 -21.49
C LYS A 135 8.80 -6.52 -22.54
N GLY A 136 7.85 -5.86 -23.20
CA GLY A 136 7.00 -6.48 -24.23
C GLY A 136 6.24 -7.69 -23.69
N THR A 137 6.25 -8.80 -24.45
CA THR A 137 5.55 -10.05 -24.07
C THR A 137 6.03 -10.63 -22.74
N LYS A 138 7.33 -10.52 -22.44
CA LYS A 138 7.88 -10.93 -21.14
C LYS A 138 7.38 -10.06 -19.99
N GLY A 139 7.20 -8.76 -20.24
CA GLY A 139 6.62 -7.84 -19.26
C GLY A 139 5.17 -8.16 -18.94
N ASN A 140 4.36 -8.48 -19.97
CA ASN A 140 2.98 -8.92 -19.76
C ASN A 140 2.90 -10.20 -18.94
N ALA A 141 3.71 -11.21 -19.30
CA ALA A 141 3.77 -12.45 -18.54
C ALA A 141 4.21 -12.22 -17.08
N ALA A 142 5.23 -11.38 -16.84
CA ALA A 142 5.69 -11.03 -15.50
C ALA A 142 4.58 -10.37 -14.66
N ARG A 143 3.83 -9.43 -15.25
CA ARG A 143 2.68 -8.79 -14.61
C ARG A 143 1.61 -9.83 -14.23
N ASP A 144 1.27 -10.73 -15.14
CA ASP A 144 0.28 -11.76 -14.89
C ASP A 144 0.69 -12.68 -13.72
N TYR A 145 1.98 -13.04 -13.64
CA TYR A 145 2.53 -13.81 -12.51
C TYR A 145 2.44 -13.04 -11.18
N ASN A 146 2.86 -11.77 -11.15
CA ASN A 146 2.77 -10.92 -9.95
C ASN A 146 1.30 -10.80 -9.48
N PHE A 147 0.38 -10.61 -10.43
CA PHE A 147 -1.05 -10.46 -10.14
C PHE A 147 -1.66 -11.77 -9.62
N LYS A 148 -1.26 -12.92 -10.18
CA LYS A 148 -1.70 -14.23 -9.69
C LYS A 148 -1.30 -14.45 -8.24
N GLN A 149 -0.04 -14.15 -7.89
CA GLN A 149 0.44 -14.24 -6.51
C GLN A 149 -0.40 -13.33 -5.59
N ALA A 150 -0.60 -12.06 -5.96
CA ALA A 150 -1.37 -11.12 -5.15
C ALA A 150 -2.83 -11.55 -4.97
N ASN A 151 -3.46 -12.09 -6.02
CA ASN A 151 -4.81 -12.64 -5.95
C ASN A 151 -4.88 -13.84 -4.98
N GLU A 152 -3.90 -14.75 -5.02
CA GLU A 152 -3.83 -15.90 -4.11
C GLU A 152 -3.65 -15.46 -2.65
N ARG A 153 -2.78 -14.49 -2.41
CA ARG A 153 -2.51 -13.92 -1.07
C ARG A 153 -3.76 -13.25 -0.50
N LEU A 154 -4.44 -12.39 -1.27
CA LEU A 154 -5.67 -11.74 -0.82
C LEU A 154 -6.79 -12.77 -0.59
N ALA A 155 -6.97 -13.73 -1.49
CA ALA A 155 -7.96 -14.79 -1.30
C ALA A 155 -7.73 -15.57 0.01
N SER A 156 -6.47 -15.90 0.32
CA SER A 156 -6.11 -16.54 1.59
C SER A 156 -6.43 -15.66 2.80
N GLN A 157 -6.09 -14.37 2.77
CA GLN A 157 -6.42 -13.43 3.85
C GLN A 157 -7.93 -13.32 4.09
N LEU A 158 -8.72 -13.17 3.03
CA LEU A 158 -10.18 -13.07 3.14
C LEU A 158 -10.81 -14.38 3.61
N ASN A 159 -10.30 -15.54 3.20
CA ASN A 159 -10.80 -16.83 3.70
C ASN A 159 -10.52 -17.04 5.19
N ASN A 160 -9.46 -16.42 5.72
CA ASN A 160 -9.09 -16.53 7.12
C ASN A 160 -9.74 -15.46 8.02
N SER A 161 -10.47 -14.49 7.45
CA SER A 161 -11.19 -13.46 8.22
C SER A 161 -12.53 -13.11 7.56
N PRO A 162 -13.65 -13.57 8.14
CA PRO A 162 -15.00 -13.18 7.72
C PRO A 162 -15.22 -11.67 7.71
N GLU A 163 -14.63 -10.95 8.68
CA GLU A 163 -14.74 -9.49 8.80
C GLU A 163 -14.06 -8.79 7.63
N LEU A 164 -12.85 -9.23 7.26
CA LEU A 164 -12.17 -8.70 6.07
C LEU A 164 -12.92 -9.08 4.79
N ALA A 165 -13.38 -10.33 4.66
CA ALA A 165 -14.17 -10.75 3.50
C ALA A 165 -15.41 -9.86 3.28
N GLN A 166 -16.11 -9.49 4.37
CA GLN A 166 -17.27 -8.62 4.31
C GLN A 166 -16.93 -7.21 3.77
N GLN A 167 -15.75 -6.67 4.06
CA GLN A 167 -15.31 -5.38 3.50
C GLN A 167 -15.14 -5.42 1.97
N PHE A 168 -14.92 -6.63 1.43
CA PHE A 168 -14.88 -6.89 -0.01
C PHE A 168 -16.22 -7.35 -0.57
N GLU A 169 -17.29 -7.35 0.23
CA GLU A 169 -18.61 -7.87 -0.14
C GLU A 169 -18.54 -9.36 -0.55
N MET A 170 -17.68 -10.14 0.11
CA MET A 170 -17.45 -11.56 -0.12
C MET A 170 -17.74 -12.39 1.13
N GLU A 171 -18.05 -13.67 0.93
CA GLU A 171 -18.16 -14.66 2.00
C GLU A 171 -16.85 -15.44 2.14
N SER A 172 -16.29 -15.52 3.35
CA SER A 172 -15.04 -16.24 3.64
C SER A 172 -15.21 -17.77 3.54
N GLY A 173 -14.12 -18.47 3.24
CA GLY A 173 -14.02 -19.94 3.31
C GLY A 173 -14.02 -20.65 1.95
N GLY A 174 -14.33 -19.94 0.86
CA GLY A 174 -14.33 -20.48 -0.50
C GLY A 174 -13.78 -19.52 -1.57
N ILE A 175 -13.19 -18.40 -1.18
CA ILE A 175 -12.69 -17.37 -2.09
C ILE A 175 -11.45 -17.90 -2.82
N THR A 176 -11.46 -17.84 -4.15
CA THR A 176 -10.34 -18.23 -5.00
C THR A 176 -9.63 -17.01 -5.58
N ALA A 177 -8.40 -17.18 -6.05
CA ALA A 177 -7.66 -16.14 -6.77
C ALA A 177 -8.44 -15.60 -7.99
N LYS A 178 -9.23 -16.44 -8.67
CA LYS A 178 -10.08 -16.03 -9.79
C LYS A 178 -11.26 -15.17 -9.33
N ASP A 179 -11.74 -15.34 -8.11
CA ASP A 179 -12.79 -14.50 -7.54
C ASP A 179 -12.25 -13.11 -7.23
N ILE A 180 -11.03 -13.03 -6.69
CA ILE A 180 -10.30 -11.76 -6.51
C ILE A 180 -10.07 -11.05 -7.84
N GLU A 181 -9.66 -11.78 -8.89
CA GLU A 181 -9.52 -11.20 -10.23
C GLU A 181 -10.82 -10.60 -10.75
N ARG A 182 -11.94 -11.34 -10.63
CA ARG A 182 -13.27 -10.85 -11.05
C ARG A 182 -13.71 -9.65 -10.22
N TYR A 183 -13.48 -9.67 -8.90
CA TYR A 183 -13.76 -8.53 -8.02
C TYR A 183 -12.97 -7.30 -8.48
N ARG A 184 -11.68 -7.47 -8.74
CA ARG A 184 -10.79 -6.39 -9.16
C ARG A 184 -11.22 -5.77 -10.49
N VAL A 185 -11.56 -6.58 -11.49
CA VAL A 185 -12.08 -6.10 -12.79
C VAL A 185 -13.43 -5.40 -12.63
N LYS A 186 -14.39 -6.00 -11.92
CA LYS A 186 -15.72 -5.44 -11.68
C LYS A 186 -15.64 -4.07 -11.00
N ASN A 187 -14.75 -3.92 -10.03
CA ASN A 187 -14.59 -2.70 -9.24
C ASN A 187 -13.56 -1.71 -9.81
N LYS A 188 -13.04 -1.95 -11.03
CA LYS A 188 -12.05 -1.09 -11.71
C LYS A 188 -10.80 -0.83 -10.87
N LEU A 189 -10.29 -1.90 -10.26
CA LEU A 189 -9.09 -1.91 -9.44
C LEU A 189 -7.91 -2.54 -10.21
N THR A 190 -6.69 -2.23 -9.81
CA THR A 190 -5.44 -2.85 -10.30
C THR A 190 -4.53 -3.13 -9.13
N TRP A 191 -3.70 -4.15 -9.24
CA TRP A 191 -2.53 -4.23 -8.38
C TRP A 191 -1.50 -3.20 -8.85
N HIS A 192 -0.95 -2.46 -7.89
CA HIS A 192 0.18 -1.57 -8.00
C HIS A 192 1.37 -2.27 -7.36
N GLU A 193 2.38 -2.56 -8.18
CA GLU A 193 3.67 -3.09 -7.77
C GLU A 193 4.53 -1.96 -7.14
N LEU A 194 4.80 -1.99 -5.84
CA LEU A 194 5.63 -0.96 -5.18
C LEU A 194 7.11 -1.14 -5.50
N ASN A 195 7.88 -0.05 -5.37
CA ASN A 195 9.32 -0.01 -5.69
C ASN A 195 10.19 -0.98 -4.89
N ASP A 196 9.67 -1.55 -3.80
CA ASP A 196 10.40 -2.47 -2.92
C ASP A 196 10.52 -3.88 -3.51
N GLY A 197 9.85 -4.12 -4.64
CA GLY A 197 9.93 -5.37 -5.39
C GLY A 197 9.19 -6.52 -4.70
N VAL A 198 8.36 -6.25 -3.70
CA VAL A 198 7.65 -7.29 -2.93
C VAL A 198 6.24 -6.88 -2.52
N THR A 199 6.00 -5.59 -2.25
CA THR A 199 4.70 -5.10 -1.81
C THR A 199 3.78 -4.85 -3.00
N MET A 200 2.54 -5.30 -2.88
CA MET A 200 1.44 -5.08 -3.81
C MET A 200 0.34 -4.29 -3.11
N GLN A 201 -0.15 -3.23 -3.74
CA GLN A 201 -1.34 -2.50 -3.29
C GLN A 201 -2.49 -2.65 -4.28
N LEU A 202 -3.69 -2.98 -3.81
CA LEU A 202 -4.90 -3.00 -4.64
C LEU A 202 -5.49 -1.60 -4.69
N VAL A 203 -5.36 -0.90 -5.81
CA VAL A 203 -5.72 0.52 -5.94
C VAL A 203 -6.70 0.75 -7.10
N PRO A 204 -7.44 1.87 -7.14
CA PRO A 204 -8.24 2.25 -8.30
C PRO A 204 -7.40 2.38 -9.57
N THR A 205 -7.82 1.73 -10.65
CA THR A 205 -7.11 1.74 -11.94
C THR A 205 -6.91 3.17 -12.46
N GLU A 206 -7.92 4.02 -12.27
CA GLU A 206 -7.87 5.43 -12.68
C GLU A 206 -6.80 6.23 -11.93
N ILE A 207 -6.61 5.99 -10.63
CA ILE A 207 -5.54 6.64 -9.86
C ILE A 207 -4.18 6.18 -10.38
N ASN A 208 -3.99 4.85 -10.47
CA ASN A 208 -2.73 4.28 -10.93
C ASN A 208 -2.34 4.75 -12.35
N ALA A 209 -3.33 5.00 -13.22
CA ALA A 209 -3.11 5.45 -14.59
C ALA A 209 -2.78 6.94 -14.71
N HIS A 210 -3.33 7.80 -13.86
CA HIS A 210 -3.20 9.26 -13.98
C HIS A 210 -2.11 9.86 -13.09
N PHE A 211 -1.83 9.21 -11.96
CA PHE A 211 -0.70 9.53 -11.09
C PHE A 211 0.51 8.70 -11.53
N GLY A 212 1.08 9.07 -12.68
CA GLY A 212 2.19 8.36 -13.32
C GLY A 212 3.39 8.14 -12.38
N HIS A 213 4.08 7.02 -12.57
CA HIS A 213 5.23 6.62 -11.74
C HIS A 213 6.01 5.48 -12.38
N LEU A 214 7.21 5.24 -11.86
CA LEU A 214 7.98 4.02 -12.07
C LEU A 214 7.78 3.15 -10.83
N GLY A 215 7.01 2.06 -10.94
CA GLY A 215 6.78 1.12 -9.84
C GLY A 215 7.80 -0.03 -9.78
N GLY A 216 7.52 -1.05 -8.97
CA GLY A 216 8.41 -2.19 -8.71
C GLY A 216 8.89 -2.94 -9.96
N VAL A 217 8.01 -3.19 -10.93
CA VAL A 217 8.41 -3.80 -12.21
C VAL A 217 9.48 -2.96 -12.93
N GLY A 218 9.40 -1.63 -12.81
CA GLY A 218 10.41 -0.71 -13.31
C GLY A 218 11.74 -0.85 -12.58
N GLU A 219 11.72 -1.06 -11.26
CA GLU A 219 12.92 -1.31 -10.45
C GLU A 219 13.57 -2.66 -10.80
N ILE A 220 12.78 -3.72 -10.96
CA ILE A 220 13.30 -5.02 -11.43
C ILE A 220 13.95 -4.88 -12.80
N ASN A 221 13.30 -4.16 -13.72
CA ASN A 221 13.86 -3.87 -15.04
C ASN A 221 15.12 -2.98 -15.01
N ALA A 222 15.34 -2.25 -13.92
CA ALA A 222 16.54 -1.44 -13.69
C ALA A 222 17.65 -2.23 -12.96
N GLY A 223 17.41 -3.49 -12.58
CA GLY A 223 18.41 -4.37 -11.96
C GLY A 223 18.19 -4.67 -10.48
N ALA A 224 16.98 -4.48 -9.94
CA ALA A 224 16.62 -5.08 -8.66
C ALA A 224 16.31 -6.58 -8.83
N PHE A 225 16.85 -7.43 -7.96
CA PHE A 225 16.73 -8.90 -8.10
C PHE A 225 16.18 -9.64 -6.87
N GLU A 226 16.11 -9.00 -5.71
CA GLU A 226 15.54 -9.54 -4.46
C GLU A 226 14.91 -8.41 -3.63
N PRO A 227 13.98 -8.69 -2.70
CA PRO A 227 13.49 -7.69 -1.75
C PRO A 227 14.66 -7.08 -0.98
N GLY A 228 14.88 -5.76 -1.13
CA GLY A 228 16.05 -5.08 -0.56
C GLY A 228 17.35 -5.17 -1.38
N GLY A 229 17.39 -5.99 -2.44
CA GLY A 229 18.52 -6.21 -3.34
C GLY A 229 18.76 -5.11 -4.37
N PHE A 230 18.61 -3.85 -3.96
CA PHE A 230 18.74 -2.66 -4.82
C PHE A 230 20.18 -2.25 -5.09
N ALA A 231 21.15 -3.10 -4.77
CA ALA A 231 22.56 -2.78 -4.84
C ALA A 231 23.32 -3.79 -5.70
N ASN A 232 23.54 -3.41 -6.95
CA ASN A 232 24.84 -3.57 -7.59
C ASN A 232 25.13 -2.27 -8.36
N LYS A 233 25.94 -1.39 -7.76
CA LYS A 233 26.74 -0.42 -8.51
C LYS A 233 28.08 -1.07 -8.80
#